data_AF-A0A2K3KYW9-F1
#
_entry.id   AF-A0A2K3KYW9-F1
#
_cell.length_a   1.000
_cell.length_b   1.000
_cell.length_c   1.000
_cell.angle_alpha   90.00
_cell.angle_beta   90.00
_cell.angle_gamma   90.00
#
_symmetry.space_group_name_H-M   'P 1'
#
loop_
_entity.id
_entity.type
_entity.pdbx_description
1 polymer ?
#
loop_
_entity_poly.entity_id
_entity_poly.type
_entity_poly.pdbx_seq_one_letter_code
_entity_poly.pdbx_strand_id
1 'polypeptide(L)'
;MVAIFRTTTCDTITSSRFIKDPETLISKDGNFTLGFFSPKNSTNRYVGIWWKSQSTIIWVANRNQPLNDSNGIVAISGDGNLVVLNGHKQVIWSSNVSNIASNTTSQFWDFGNLVLLESITRNILWQSIQQPSDTLLPSMKLSINKRTGKSVKLKSWRSPSDPSVGNFSSSTVERQNILEVIIWNETRTCWRSGPWNGGVFTGIQAMTMAYFFGFQAGDDGEGNTILYYTIQNDGDFFMYHLNSKGILEETR
;
A
#
# COMPACT_ATOMS: atom_id res chain seq x y z
N MET A 1 -30.99 11.86 7.83
CA MET A 1 -30.45 11.28 9.08
C MET A 1 -28.94 11.37 8.97
N VAL A 2 -28.31 12.29 9.69
CA VAL A 2 -26.85 12.44 9.66
C VAL A 2 -26.27 11.31 10.50
N ALA A 3 -25.61 10.34 9.86
CA ALA A 3 -24.89 9.30 10.57
C ALA A 3 -23.70 9.96 11.29
N ILE A 4 -23.77 10.05 12.61
CA ILE A 4 -22.66 10.49 13.45
C ILE A 4 -21.72 9.29 13.54
N PHE A 5 -20.64 9.31 12.75
CA PHE A 5 -19.58 8.31 12.86
C PHE A 5 -18.85 8.54 14.19
N ARG A 6 -18.80 7.52 15.05
CA ARG A 6 -17.96 7.55 16.25
C ARG A 6 -16.50 7.53 15.81
N THR A 7 -15.84 8.68 15.85
CA THR A 7 -14.39 8.80 15.67
C THR A 7 -13.69 8.35 16.94
N THR A 8 -13.18 7.12 16.96
CA THR A 8 -12.23 6.68 17.98
C THR A 8 -10.85 7.25 17.66
N THR A 9 -10.38 8.19 18.48
CA THR A 9 -9.07 8.87 18.41
C THR A 9 -7.87 7.96 18.75
N CYS A 10 -7.99 6.66 18.56
CA CYS A 10 -6.90 5.75 18.85
C CYS A 10 -6.56 4.93 17.62
N ASP A 11 -5.37 5.25 17.12
CA ASP A 11 -4.63 4.73 15.97
C ASP A 11 -4.13 3.28 16.16
N THR A 12 -4.65 2.56 17.15
CA THR A 12 -4.06 1.29 17.60
C THR A 12 -5.10 0.16 17.62
N ILE A 13 -4.69 -1.03 17.20
CA ILE A 13 -5.43 -2.30 17.28
C ILE A 13 -4.63 -3.25 18.17
N THR A 14 -5.28 -3.84 19.17
CA THR A 14 -4.66 -4.79 20.12
C THR A 14 -5.50 -6.07 20.18
N SER A 15 -5.09 -7.03 21.01
CA SER A 15 -5.88 -8.24 21.27
C SER A 15 -7.27 -7.97 21.87
N SER A 16 -7.44 -6.85 22.58
CA SER A 16 -8.71 -6.44 23.19
C SER A 16 -9.44 -5.34 22.43
N ARG A 17 -8.80 -4.73 21.43
CA ARG A 17 -9.33 -3.61 20.66
C ARG A 17 -9.21 -3.90 19.16
N PHE A 18 -10.36 -4.06 18.52
CA PHE A 18 -10.50 -4.36 17.10
C PHE A 18 -11.32 -3.28 16.40
N ILE A 19 -11.30 -3.27 15.07
CA ILE A 19 -12.17 -2.42 14.24
C ILE A 19 -13.29 -3.31 13.71
N LYS A 20 -14.55 -2.94 13.98
CA LYS A 20 -15.70 -3.60 13.36
C LYS A 20 -16.34 -2.67 12.33
N ASP A 21 -16.74 -3.17 11.16
CA ASP A 21 -17.48 -2.37 10.18
C ASP A 21 -18.71 -1.68 10.83
N PRO A 22 -18.90 -0.33 10.75
CA PRO A 22 -18.19 0.67 9.93
C PRO A 22 -17.21 1.58 10.69
N GLU A 23 -16.63 1.12 11.80
CA GLU A 23 -15.59 1.85 12.52
C GLU A 23 -14.34 2.06 11.66
N THR A 24 -13.59 3.12 11.96
CA THR A 24 -12.39 3.52 11.24
C THR A 24 -11.29 3.98 12.20
N LEU A 25 -10.03 3.91 11.76
CA LEU A 25 -8.90 4.59 12.38
C LEU A 25 -8.44 5.74 11.49
N ILE A 26 -8.08 6.86 12.12
CA ILE A 26 -7.59 8.05 11.42
C ILE A 26 -6.13 8.26 11.86
N SER A 27 -5.25 8.60 10.91
CA SER A 27 -3.86 8.95 11.18
C SER A 27 -3.77 10.21 12.05
N LYS A 28 -2.61 10.48 12.66
CA LYS A 28 -2.47 11.60 13.60
C LYS A 28 -2.62 12.94 12.90
N ASP A 29 -2.18 13.03 11.65
CA ASP A 29 -2.33 14.21 10.80
C ASP A 29 -3.75 14.39 10.22
N GLY A 30 -4.65 13.42 10.41
CA GLY A 30 -6.03 13.46 9.90
C GLY A 30 -6.18 13.17 8.40
N ASN A 31 -5.08 12.92 7.66
CA ASN A 31 -5.12 12.80 6.21
C ASN A 31 -5.43 11.39 5.70
N PHE A 32 -5.19 10.37 6.51
CA PHE A 32 -5.38 8.98 6.13
C PHE A 32 -6.40 8.31 7.02
N THR A 33 -7.17 7.39 6.45
CA THR A 33 -8.15 6.61 7.20
C THR A 33 -8.07 5.15 6.81
N LEU A 34 -8.06 4.27 7.80
CA LEU A 34 -8.18 2.83 7.66
C LEU A 34 -9.60 2.42 8.03
N GLY A 35 -10.24 1.58 7.21
CA GLY A 35 -11.55 1.02 7.53
C GLY A 35 -12.13 0.13 6.44
N PHE A 36 -13.41 -0.19 6.60
CA PHE A 36 -14.16 -0.99 5.63
C PHE A 36 -14.78 -0.11 4.54
N PHE A 37 -14.65 -0.54 3.29
CA PHE A 37 -15.20 0.16 2.13
C PHE A 37 -15.78 -0.80 1.09
N SER A 38 -16.64 -0.27 0.23
CA SER A 38 -17.13 -0.94 -0.98
C SER A 38 -16.80 -0.09 -2.19
N PRO A 39 -16.16 -0.63 -3.24
CA PRO A 39 -15.94 0.08 -4.48
C PRO A 39 -17.27 0.52 -5.11
N LYS A 40 -17.21 1.56 -5.96
CA LYS A 40 -18.39 2.01 -6.70
C LYS A 40 -18.98 0.86 -7.51
N ASN A 41 -20.30 0.71 -7.49
CA ASN A 41 -21.05 -0.35 -8.19
C ASN A 41 -20.72 -1.78 -7.74
N SER A 42 -20.24 -1.97 -6.52
CA SER A 42 -19.98 -3.29 -5.93
C SER A 42 -20.59 -3.40 -4.53
N THR A 43 -21.17 -4.55 -4.21
CA THR A 43 -21.61 -4.89 -2.84
C THR A 43 -20.52 -5.57 -2.02
N ASN A 44 -19.42 -5.99 -2.66
CA ASN A 44 -18.28 -6.59 -1.98
C ASN A 44 -17.65 -5.58 -1.00
N ARG A 45 -17.17 -6.10 0.13
CA ARG A 45 -16.63 -5.31 1.23
C ARG A 45 -15.15 -5.64 1.43
N TYR A 46 -14.34 -4.60 1.59
CA TYR A 46 -12.89 -4.68 1.71
C TYR A 46 -12.40 -3.82 2.86
N VAL A 47 -11.24 -4.17 3.40
CA VAL A 47 -10.47 -3.31 4.30
C VAL A 47 -9.44 -2.56 3.47
N GLY A 48 -9.42 -1.24 3.59
CA GLY A 48 -8.49 -0.41 2.86
C GLY A 48 -8.08 0.84 3.62
N ILE A 49 -7.06 1.49 3.09
CA ILE A 49 -6.57 2.79 3.54
C ILE A 49 -6.86 3.79 2.44
N TRP A 50 -7.37 4.97 2.79
CA TRP A 50 -7.63 6.04 1.84
C TRP A 50 -7.12 7.39 2.32
N TRP A 51 -6.85 8.27 1.36
CA TRP A 51 -6.33 9.61 1.60
C TRP A 51 -7.41 10.68 1.37
N LYS A 52 -7.68 11.51 2.40
CA LYS A 52 -8.72 12.56 2.52
C LYS A 52 -10.17 12.10 2.32
N SER A 53 -10.43 11.24 1.33
CA SER A 53 -11.74 10.77 0.91
C SER A 53 -11.69 9.29 0.53
N GLN A 54 -12.80 8.57 0.72
CA GLN A 54 -12.92 7.15 0.38
C GLN A 54 -12.88 6.88 -1.15
N SER A 55 -12.82 7.92 -1.98
CA SER A 55 -12.56 7.77 -3.42
C SER A 55 -11.10 7.53 -3.77
N THR A 56 -10.16 7.84 -2.88
CA THR A 56 -8.72 7.66 -3.11
C THR A 56 -8.18 6.55 -2.23
N ILE A 57 -8.47 5.31 -2.62
CA ILE A 57 -7.96 4.12 -1.92
C ILE A 57 -6.49 3.91 -2.30
N ILE A 58 -5.60 3.86 -1.31
CA ILE A 58 -4.15 3.74 -1.50
C ILE A 58 -3.62 2.33 -1.20
N TRP A 59 -4.38 1.55 -0.44
CA TRP A 59 -4.02 0.18 -0.07
C TRP A 59 -5.26 -0.65 0.26
N VAL A 60 -5.26 -1.94 -0.08
CA VAL A 60 -6.37 -2.88 0.18
C VAL A 60 -5.81 -4.20 0.72
N ALA A 61 -6.27 -4.60 1.90
CA ALA A 61 -5.83 -5.84 2.56
C ALA A 61 -6.32 -7.07 1.80
N ASN A 62 -7.64 -7.31 1.86
CA ASN A 62 -8.30 -8.51 1.36
C ASN A 62 -8.67 -8.41 -0.14
N ARG A 63 -7.79 -7.82 -0.95
CA ARG A 63 -8.07 -7.46 -2.35
C ARG A 63 -8.56 -8.62 -3.23
N ASN A 64 -8.08 -9.85 -2.96
CA ASN A 64 -8.44 -11.04 -3.73
C ASN A 64 -9.54 -11.89 -3.07
N GLN A 65 -9.96 -11.56 -1.84
CA GLN A 65 -10.97 -12.29 -1.09
C GLN A 65 -11.90 -11.29 -0.40
N PRO A 66 -12.90 -10.76 -1.12
CA PRO A 66 -13.86 -9.84 -0.52
C PRO A 66 -14.66 -10.48 0.60
N LEU A 67 -15.18 -9.63 1.49
CA LEU A 67 -16.29 -9.96 2.38
C LEU A 67 -17.61 -9.76 1.62
N ASN A 68 -18.60 -10.61 1.92
CA ASN A 68 -19.92 -10.58 1.29
C ASN A 68 -20.96 -9.79 2.11
N ASP A 69 -20.58 -9.29 3.28
CA ASP A 69 -21.44 -8.54 4.20
C ASP A 69 -20.63 -7.47 4.97
N SER A 70 -21.33 -6.73 5.84
CA SER A 70 -20.75 -5.72 6.74
C SER A 70 -20.51 -6.26 8.15
N ASN A 71 -20.19 -7.55 8.28
CA ASN A 71 -19.87 -8.18 9.58
C ASN A 71 -18.35 -8.38 9.77
N GLY A 72 -17.53 -7.70 8.97
CA GLY A 72 -16.09 -7.78 9.01
C GLY A 72 -15.46 -7.22 10.28
N ILE A 73 -14.35 -7.82 10.71
CA ILE A 73 -13.55 -7.38 11.86
C ILE A 73 -12.07 -7.34 11.48
N VAL A 74 -11.37 -6.25 11.81
CA VAL A 74 -9.90 -6.17 11.79
C VAL A 74 -9.38 -6.30 13.21
N ALA A 75 -8.57 -7.33 13.48
CA ALA A 75 -8.11 -7.65 14.83
C ALA A 75 -6.71 -8.25 14.84
N ILE A 76 -6.10 -8.32 16.03
CA ILE A 76 -4.94 -9.18 16.30
C ILE A 76 -5.45 -10.59 16.65
N SER A 77 -5.06 -11.61 15.88
CA SER A 77 -5.39 -13.01 16.16
C SER A 77 -4.51 -13.59 17.27
N GLY A 78 -4.89 -14.75 17.80
CA GLY A 78 -4.17 -15.40 18.91
C GLY A 78 -2.71 -15.79 18.60
N ASP A 79 -2.35 -15.88 17.33
CA ASP A 79 -0.98 -16.10 16.85
C ASP A 79 -0.18 -14.78 16.70
N GLY A 80 -0.76 -13.63 17.03
CA GLY A 80 -0.14 -12.32 16.96
C GLY A 80 -0.19 -11.66 15.57
N ASN A 81 -0.83 -12.26 14.58
CA ASN A 81 -1.00 -11.63 13.26
C ASN A 81 -2.12 -10.59 13.25
N LEU A 82 -1.98 -9.58 12.39
CA LEU A 82 -3.09 -8.70 12.02
C LEU A 82 -3.96 -9.43 10.98
N VAL A 83 -5.26 -9.56 11.26
CA VAL A 83 -6.18 -10.32 10.41
C VAL A 83 -7.44 -9.54 10.06
N VAL A 84 -8.02 -9.88 8.90
CA VAL A 84 -9.40 -9.54 8.55
C VAL A 84 -10.24 -10.81 8.71
N LEU A 85 -11.28 -10.72 9.54
CA LEU A 85 -12.23 -11.79 9.81
C LEU A 85 -13.58 -11.49 9.16
N ASN A 86 -14.29 -12.52 8.71
CA ASN A 86 -15.70 -12.41 8.34
C ASN A 86 -16.63 -12.55 9.57
N GLY A 87 -17.95 -12.45 9.35
CA GLY A 87 -18.95 -12.59 10.43
C GLY A 87 -18.94 -13.94 11.16
N HIS A 88 -18.36 -14.98 10.54
CA HIS A 88 -18.17 -16.31 11.14
C HIS A 88 -16.78 -16.48 11.80
N LYS A 89 -16.03 -15.39 11.97
CA LYS A 89 -14.65 -15.36 12.50
C LYS A 89 -13.65 -16.18 11.67
N GLN A 90 -13.92 -16.42 10.39
CA GLN A 90 -12.95 -17.03 9.49
C GLN A 90 -11.97 -15.97 9.00
N VAL A 91 -10.68 -16.33 8.93
CA VAL A 91 -9.61 -15.46 8.43
C VAL A 91 -9.71 -15.35 6.91
N ILE A 92 -9.94 -14.13 6.42
CA ILE A 92 -10.02 -13.78 5.01
C ILE A 92 -8.71 -13.16 4.51
N TRP A 93 -7.95 -12.53 5.42
CA TRP A 93 -6.63 -11.98 5.15
C TRP A 93 -5.79 -11.97 6.42
N SER A 94 -4.47 -12.09 6.29
CA SER A 94 -3.51 -12.02 7.40
C SER A 94 -2.21 -11.35 6.96
N SER A 95 -1.53 -10.65 7.87
CA SER A 95 -0.15 -10.15 7.70
C SER A 95 0.86 -11.27 7.40
N ASN A 96 0.53 -12.52 7.76
CA ASN A 96 1.29 -13.73 7.47
C ASN A 96 2.75 -13.65 7.91
N VAL A 97 2.99 -13.11 9.11
CA VAL A 97 4.31 -13.10 9.74
C VAL A 97 4.50 -14.42 10.49
N SER A 98 5.63 -15.07 10.27
CA SER A 98 6.00 -16.32 10.94
C SER A 98 6.75 -16.06 12.24
N ASN A 99 6.66 -16.99 13.21
CA ASN A 99 7.43 -16.97 14.46
C ASN A 99 7.22 -15.71 15.32
N ILE A 100 6.00 -15.19 15.35
CA ILE A 100 5.63 -14.02 16.16
C ILE A 100 5.49 -14.43 17.63
N ALA A 101 5.98 -13.60 18.55
CA ALA A 101 5.58 -13.67 19.96
C ALA A 101 4.13 -13.23 20.10
N SER A 102 3.29 -13.97 20.84
CA SER A 102 1.82 -13.77 20.90
C SER A 102 1.34 -12.40 21.39
N ASN A 103 2.26 -11.49 21.75
CA ASN A 103 1.95 -10.13 22.18
C ASN A 103 2.38 -9.11 21.12
N THR A 104 1.47 -8.81 20.19
CA THR A 104 1.64 -7.78 19.17
C THR A 104 0.57 -6.70 19.27
N THR A 105 0.89 -5.56 18.65
CA THR A 105 0.00 -4.41 18.52
C THR A 105 0.14 -3.87 17.12
N SER A 106 -0.97 -3.52 16.46
CA SER A 106 -0.92 -2.81 15.19
C SER A 106 -1.17 -1.33 15.41
N GLN A 107 -0.39 -0.47 14.75
CA GLN A 107 -0.55 0.98 14.77
C GLN A 107 -0.72 1.54 13.36
N PHE A 108 -1.56 2.54 13.24
CA PHE A 108 -1.79 3.26 12.01
C PHE A 108 -1.04 4.58 12.03
N TRP A 109 0.05 4.66 11.29
CA TRP A 109 0.91 5.83 11.23
C TRP A 109 0.50 6.76 10.09
N ASP A 110 1.05 7.98 10.11
CA ASP A 110 0.90 8.94 9.02
C ASP A 110 1.47 8.38 7.71
N PHE A 111 1.14 9.04 6.59
CA PHE A 111 1.41 8.53 5.24
C PHE A 111 0.76 7.17 4.94
N GLY A 112 -0.30 6.81 5.67
CA GLY A 112 -1.10 5.62 5.41
C GLY A 112 -0.38 4.30 5.70
N ASN A 113 0.58 4.29 6.63
CA ASN A 113 1.34 3.08 6.95
C ASN A 113 0.72 2.34 8.15
N LEU A 114 0.08 1.22 7.89
CA LEU A 114 -0.34 0.26 8.91
C LEU A 114 0.84 -0.66 9.28
N VAL A 115 1.21 -0.65 10.56
CA VAL A 115 2.41 -1.31 11.07
C VAL A 115 2.06 -2.30 12.17
N LEU A 116 2.53 -3.54 12.06
CA LEU A 116 2.47 -4.53 13.11
C LEU A 116 3.77 -4.51 13.91
N LEU A 117 3.65 -4.36 15.23
CA LEU A 117 4.77 -4.23 16.16
C LEU A 117 4.72 -5.34 17.20
N GLU A 118 5.89 -5.79 17.62
CA GLU A 118 6.01 -6.52 18.89
C GLU A 118 5.76 -5.53 20.05
N SER A 119 4.92 -5.91 21.01
CA SER A 119 4.36 -4.96 21.98
C SER A 119 5.37 -4.35 22.95
N ILE A 120 6.47 -5.04 23.28
CA ILE A 120 7.44 -4.67 24.33
C ILE A 120 8.65 -3.95 23.71
N THR A 121 9.36 -4.65 22.83
CA THR A 121 10.53 -4.18 22.09
C THR A 121 10.20 -3.13 21.04
N ARG A 122 8.93 -3.06 20.61
CA ARG A 122 8.47 -2.16 19.53
C ARG A 122 9.14 -2.44 18.18
N ASN A 123 9.69 -3.65 18.02
CA ASN A 123 10.25 -4.09 16.76
C ASN A 123 9.16 -4.17 15.68
N ILE A 124 9.45 -3.64 14.49
CA ILE A 124 8.56 -3.71 13.33
C ILE A 124 8.58 -5.13 12.76
N LEU A 125 7.41 -5.78 12.78
CA LEU A 125 7.23 -7.14 12.28
C LEU A 125 6.67 -7.16 10.85
N TRP A 126 5.81 -6.19 10.51
CA TRP A 126 5.21 -6.06 9.18
C TRP A 126 4.75 -4.62 8.93
N GLN A 127 4.75 -4.21 7.66
CA GLN A 127 4.23 -2.91 7.24
C GLN A 127 3.46 -3.02 5.92
N SER A 128 2.30 -2.36 5.85
CA SER A 128 1.51 -2.24 4.62
C SER A 128 2.30 -1.64 3.45
N ILE A 129 3.16 -0.67 3.72
CA ILE A 129 4.00 0.00 2.71
C ILE A 129 5.06 -0.93 2.08
N GLN A 130 5.35 -2.09 2.69
CA GLN A 130 6.22 -3.12 2.08
C GLN A 130 5.44 -4.08 1.18
N GLN A 131 4.11 -3.99 1.17
CA GLN A 131 3.20 -4.79 0.34
C GLN A 131 2.19 -3.87 -0.38
N PRO A 132 2.66 -3.09 -1.38
CA PRO A 132 1.80 -2.22 -2.18
C PRO A 132 0.56 -2.89 -2.74
N SER A 133 -0.49 -2.11 -2.89
CA SER A 133 -1.56 -2.40 -3.84
C SER A 133 -1.18 -1.84 -5.21
N ASP A 134 -1.80 -0.76 -5.64
CA ASP A 134 -1.62 -0.08 -6.92
C ASP A 134 -1.05 1.33 -6.79
N THR A 135 -0.89 1.83 -5.57
CA THR A 135 -0.39 3.18 -5.28
C THR A 135 1.03 3.16 -4.74
N LEU A 136 1.87 4.06 -5.26
CA LEU A 136 3.17 4.41 -4.71
C LEU A 136 3.05 5.71 -3.92
N LEU A 137 3.34 5.63 -2.63
CA LEU A 137 3.35 6.76 -1.71
C LEU A 137 4.77 7.34 -1.56
N PRO A 138 4.92 8.56 -1.03
CA PRO A 138 6.23 9.08 -0.66
C PRO A 138 6.95 8.15 0.31
N SER A 139 8.27 8.04 0.15
CA SER A 139 9.18 7.17 0.92
C SER A 139 8.95 5.66 0.75
N MET A 140 7.93 5.26 0.00
CA MET A 140 7.69 3.86 -0.35
C MET A 140 8.71 3.39 -1.38
N LYS A 141 9.33 2.22 -1.11
CA LYS A 141 10.37 1.65 -1.97
C LYS A 141 9.79 0.57 -2.87
N LEU A 142 9.79 0.81 -4.17
CA LEU A 142 9.82 -0.28 -5.15
C LEU A 142 11.21 -0.90 -5.10
N SER A 143 11.30 -2.21 -5.13
CA SER A 143 12.59 -2.89 -5.00
C SER A 143 12.66 -4.16 -5.83
N ILE A 144 13.88 -4.54 -6.19
CA ILE A 144 14.17 -5.85 -6.77
C ILE A 144 15.44 -6.40 -6.14
N ASN A 145 15.33 -7.61 -5.58
CA ASN A 145 16.46 -8.32 -5.02
C ASN A 145 17.26 -8.97 -6.16
N LYS A 146 18.51 -8.54 -6.36
CA LYS A 146 19.35 -8.96 -7.49
C LYS A 146 19.63 -10.47 -7.51
N ARG A 147 19.67 -11.10 -6.34
CA ARG A 147 19.98 -12.52 -6.17
C ARG A 147 18.76 -13.43 -6.35
N THR A 148 17.62 -13.04 -5.80
CA THR A 148 16.42 -13.90 -5.74
C THR A 148 15.35 -13.52 -6.77
N GLY A 149 15.44 -12.34 -7.38
CA GLY A 149 14.42 -11.81 -8.30
C GLY A 149 13.12 -11.39 -7.61
N LYS A 150 13.02 -11.52 -6.27
CA LYS A 150 11.87 -11.03 -5.52
C LYS A 150 11.79 -9.51 -5.64
N SER A 151 10.59 -8.99 -5.89
CA SER A 151 10.38 -7.56 -6.15
C SER A 151 9.19 -7.00 -5.39
N VAL A 152 9.33 -5.80 -4.82
CA VAL A 152 8.21 -4.96 -4.40
C VAL A 152 7.76 -4.13 -5.60
N LYS A 153 6.50 -4.31 -6.02
CA LYS A 153 5.94 -3.75 -7.26
C LYS A 153 4.49 -3.35 -7.08
N LEU A 154 4.03 -2.37 -7.85
CA LEU A 154 2.62 -2.02 -7.92
C LEU A 154 1.86 -3.03 -8.76
N LYS A 155 0.62 -3.31 -8.38
CA LYS A 155 -0.32 -4.19 -9.07
C LYS A 155 -1.68 -3.50 -9.15
N SER A 156 -2.04 -3.09 -10.36
CA SER A 156 -3.32 -2.44 -10.67
C SER A 156 -4.52 -3.21 -10.11
N TRP A 157 -5.61 -2.48 -9.87
CA TRP A 157 -6.92 -3.11 -9.72
C TRP A 157 -7.37 -3.73 -11.04
N ARG A 158 -8.18 -4.79 -10.97
CA ARG A 158 -8.77 -5.41 -12.15
C ARG A 158 -9.69 -4.46 -12.90
N SER A 159 -10.47 -3.68 -12.17
CA SER A 159 -11.32 -2.62 -12.72
C SER A 159 -11.60 -1.54 -11.66
N PRO A 160 -12.17 -0.38 -12.02
CA PRO A 160 -12.54 0.65 -11.04
C PRO A 160 -13.50 0.18 -9.93
N SER A 161 -14.22 -0.93 -10.14
CA SER A 161 -15.15 -1.53 -9.17
C SER A 161 -14.64 -2.84 -8.55
N ASP A 162 -13.45 -3.32 -8.93
CA ASP A 162 -12.88 -4.59 -8.47
C ASP A 162 -11.38 -4.42 -8.10
N PRO A 163 -11.04 -4.32 -6.80
CA PRO A 163 -9.67 -4.12 -6.33
C PRO A 163 -8.78 -5.37 -6.39
N SER A 164 -9.34 -6.52 -6.80
CA SER A 164 -8.54 -7.72 -7.01
C SER A 164 -7.39 -7.46 -7.98
N VAL A 165 -6.36 -8.31 -7.89
CA VAL A 165 -5.16 -8.14 -8.71
C VAL A 165 -5.53 -8.13 -10.19
N GLY A 166 -5.30 -6.98 -10.83
CA GLY A 166 -5.46 -6.77 -12.26
C GLY A 166 -4.23 -7.20 -13.05
N ASN A 167 -4.31 -7.02 -14.36
CA ASN A 167 -3.29 -7.51 -15.29
C ASN A 167 -2.03 -6.65 -15.30
N PHE A 168 -2.15 -5.36 -14.94
CA PHE A 168 -1.02 -4.44 -15.01
C PHE A 168 -0.17 -4.43 -13.73
N SER A 169 1.14 -4.38 -13.90
CA SER A 169 2.10 -4.09 -12.82
C SER A 169 3.16 -3.10 -13.22
N SER A 170 3.63 -2.32 -12.25
CA SER A 170 4.79 -1.45 -12.39
C SER A 170 5.89 -1.90 -11.45
N SER A 171 7.08 -2.18 -11.97
CA SER A 171 8.24 -2.60 -11.18
C SER A 171 9.53 -2.02 -11.72
N THR A 172 10.54 -1.92 -10.86
CA THR A 172 11.91 -1.67 -11.28
C THR A 172 12.50 -2.91 -11.95
N VAL A 173 13.36 -2.69 -12.93
CA VAL A 173 14.24 -3.71 -13.51
C VAL A 173 15.63 -3.11 -13.67
N GLU A 174 16.64 -3.96 -13.61
CA GLU A 174 18.03 -3.57 -13.85
C GLU A 174 18.52 -4.25 -15.13
N ARG A 175 18.99 -3.45 -16.09
CA ARG A 175 19.60 -3.94 -17.33
C ARG A 175 20.98 -3.31 -17.46
N GLN A 176 22.02 -4.14 -17.55
CA GLN A 176 23.41 -3.66 -17.63
C GLN A 176 23.76 -2.67 -16.49
N ASN A 177 23.30 -2.95 -15.26
CA ASN A 177 23.46 -2.10 -14.07
C ASN A 177 22.77 -0.73 -14.17
N ILE A 178 21.80 -0.57 -15.07
CA ILE A 178 21.00 0.65 -15.21
C ILE A 178 19.55 0.33 -14.87
N LEU A 179 18.98 1.13 -13.96
CA LEU A 179 17.60 0.99 -13.49
C LEU A 179 16.62 1.55 -14.52
N GLU A 180 15.54 0.82 -14.77
CA GLU A 180 14.36 1.29 -15.49
C GLU A 180 13.09 0.91 -14.70
N VAL A 181 12.03 1.68 -14.87
CA VAL A 181 10.68 1.31 -14.46
C VAL A 181 9.93 0.79 -15.68
N ILE A 182 9.31 -0.37 -15.55
CA ILE A 182 8.51 -0.98 -16.60
C ILE A 182 7.09 -1.19 -16.12
N ILE A 183 6.12 -0.81 -16.96
CA ILE A 183 4.73 -1.23 -16.83
C ILE A 183 4.50 -2.43 -17.74
N TRP A 184 4.07 -3.52 -17.14
CA TRP A 184 3.73 -4.78 -17.78
C TRP A 184 2.22 -4.95 -17.83
N ASN A 185 1.69 -5.47 -18.92
CA ASN A 185 0.41 -6.19 -18.95
C ASN A 185 0.75 -7.69 -18.90
N GLU A 186 0.60 -8.28 -17.73
CA GLU A 186 1.07 -9.64 -17.42
C GLU A 186 2.57 -9.79 -17.72
N THR A 187 2.92 -10.38 -18.85
CA THR A 187 4.31 -10.59 -19.31
C THR A 187 4.72 -9.63 -20.43
N ARG A 188 3.78 -8.91 -21.03
CA ARG A 188 4.03 -7.97 -22.14
C ARG A 188 4.43 -6.61 -21.60
N THR A 189 5.58 -6.09 -22.04
CA THR A 189 5.98 -4.70 -21.78
C THR A 189 5.03 -3.74 -22.51
N CYS A 190 4.39 -2.83 -21.79
CA CYS A 190 3.50 -1.81 -22.34
C CYS A 190 4.14 -0.42 -22.38
N TRP A 191 4.96 -0.12 -21.38
CA TRP A 191 5.62 1.18 -21.24
C TRP A 191 6.94 1.03 -20.51
N ARG A 192 7.89 1.94 -20.79
CA ARG A 192 9.19 2.00 -20.13
C ARG A 192 9.50 3.45 -19.80
N SER A 193 10.08 3.68 -18.62
CA SER A 193 10.59 4.99 -18.21
C SER A 193 11.82 5.42 -18.99
N GLY A 194 12.50 4.48 -19.65
CA GLY A 194 13.88 4.65 -20.10
C GLY A 194 14.89 4.58 -18.94
N PRO A 195 16.19 4.51 -19.26
CA PRO A 195 17.28 4.49 -18.29
C PRO A 195 17.23 5.60 -17.24
N TRP A 196 17.51 5.25 -15.98
CA TRP A 196 17.85 6.19 -14.91
C TRP A 196 19.27 6.72 -15.12
N ASN A 197 19.43 8.04 -15.18
CA ASN A 197 20.76 8.67 -15.37
C ASN A 197 21.34 9.31 -14.09
N GLY A 198 20.79 8.98 -12.91
CA GLY A 198 21.13 9.63 -11.64
C GLY A 198 20.31 10.89 -11.32
N GLY A 199 19.61 11.41 -12.32
CA GLY A 199 18.74 12.58 -12.25
C GLY A 199 17.28 12.24 -12.54
N VAL A 200 17.07 11.70 -13.72
CA VAL A 200 15.74 11.51 -14.28
C VAL A 200 15.69 10.19 -15.04
N PHE A 201 14.47 9.73 -15.27
CA PHE A 201 14.22 8.69 -16.25
C PHE A 201 14.18 9.31 -17.64
N THR A 202 15.11 8.91 -18.49
CA THR A 202 15.35 9.54 -19.81
C THR A 202 14.20 9.44 -20.81
N GLY A 203 13.26 8.52 -20.61
CA GLY A 203 12.05 8.38 -21.42
C GLY A 203 10.81 9.09 -20.86
N ILE A 204 10.90 9.75 -19.70
CA ILE A 204 9.80 10.53 -19.11
C ILE A 204 10.01 12.01 -19.44
N GLN A 205 9.37 12.49 -20.50
CA GLN A 205 9.57 13.86 -21.00
C GLN A 205 9.23 14.95 -19.95
N ALA A 206 8.26 14.69 -19.07
CA ALA A 206 7.87 15.62 -17.99
C ALA A 206 8.89 15.66 -16.84
N MET A 207 9.77 14.66 -16.72
CA MET A 207 10.78 14.59 -15.67
C MET A 207 12.03 15.35 -16.13
N THR A 208 12.15 16.61 -15.71
CA THR A 208 13.29 17.47 -16.05
C THR A 208 14.26 17.56 -14.87
N MET A 209 15.55 17.83 -15.11
CA MET A 209 16.51 17.99 -14.00
C MET A 209 16.18 19.16 -13.05
N ALA A 210 15.46 20.18 -13.53
CA ALA A 210 14.93 21.26 -12.70
C ALA A 210 13.79 20.80 -11.78
N TYR A 211 13.12 19.70 -12.12
CA TYR A 211 12.02 19.07 -11.38
C TYR A 211 12.31 17.58 -11.15
N PHE A 212 13.23 17.30 -10.23
CA PHE A 212 13.67 15.93 -9.88
C PHE A 212 12.57 15.06 -9.23
N PHE A 213 11.37 15.61 -8.97
CA PHE A 213 10.22 14.97 -8.29
C PHE A 213 10.59 14.21 -6.99
N GLY A 214 11.78 14.45 -6.44
CA GLY A 214 12.31 13.76 -5.27
C GLY A 214 12.70 12.30 -5.50
N PHE A 215 12.72 11.79 -6.74
CA PHE A 215 12.98 10.36 -7.00
C PHE A 215 14.43 9.97 -6.72
N GLN A 216 14.62 8.94 -5.92
CA GLN A 216 15.93 8.40 -5.59
C GLN A 216 15.96 6.93 -5.98
N ALA A 217 17.07 6.52 -6.59
CA ALA A 217 17.27 5.17 -7.09
C ALA A 217 18.71 4.73 -6.86
N GLY A 218 18.89 3.47 -6.49
CA GLY A 218 20.21 2.90 -6.24
C GLY A 218 20.17 1.55 -5.54
N ASP A 219 21.36 1.06 -5.18
CA ASP A 219 21.52 -0.12 -4.33
C ASP A 219 21.31 0.27 -2.86
N ASP A 220 20.60 -0.56 -2.10
CA ASP A 220 20.38 -0.33 -0.66
C ASP A 220 21.51 -0.88 0.24
N GLY A 221 22.52 -1.52 -0.34
CA GLY A 221 23.61 -2.18 0.38
C GLY A 221 23.27 -3.58 0.89
N GLU A 222 22.02 -4.01 0.74
CA GLU A 222 21.52 -5.34 1.13
C GLU A 222 21.24 -6.23 -0.10
N GLY A 223 21.67 -5.78 -1.28
CA GLY A 223 21.52 -6.48 -2.54
C GLY A 223 20.16 -6.26 -3.21
N ASN A 224 19.42 -5.22 -2.81
CA ASN A 224 18.25 -4.76 -3.54
C ASN A 224 18.56 -3.46 -4.30
N THR A 225 18.07 -3.38 -5.53
CA THR A 225 17.93 -2.09 -6.21
C THR A 225 16.59 -1.50 -5.84
N ILE A 226 16.60 -0.28 -5.30
CA ILE A 226 15.40 0.42 -4.83
C ILE A 226 15.11 1.66 -5.67
N LEU A 227 13.83 2.03 -5.74
CA LEU A 227 13.32 3.29 -6.25
C LEU A 227 12.25 3.80 -5.29
N TYR A 228 12.36 5.06 -4.89
CA TYR A 228 11.35 5.77 -4.10
C TYR A 228 11.39 7.26 -4.44
N TYR A 229 10.46 8.04 -3.93
CA TYR A 229 10.54 9.50 -4.00
C TYR A 229 10.19 10.11 -2.66
N THR A 230 10.68 11.32 -2.40
CA THR A 230 10.34 12.08 -1.20
C THR A 230 9.64 13.38 -1.59
N ILE A 231 8.81 13.88 -0.68
CA ILE A 231 8.23 15.23 -0.80
C ILE A 231 9.07 16.15 0.08
N GLN A 232 9.45 17.31 -0.45
CA GLN A 232 10.15 18.33 0.33
C GLN A 232 9.16 19.06 1.26
N ASN A 233 9.61 19.59 2.40
CA ASN A 233 8.75 20.15 3.45
C ASN A 233 7.79 21.27 3.00
N ASP A 234 8.00 21.88 1.82
CA ASP A 234 7.14 22.92 1.23
C ASP A 234 6.32 22.45 0.02
N GLY A 235 6.34 21.15 -0.30
CA GLY A 235 5.63 20.57 -1.44
C GLY A 235 4.24 20.01 -1.10
N ASP A 236 3.28 20.16 -2.01
CA ASP A 236 1.97 19.52 -1.89
C ASP A 236 2.10 17.99 -1.87
N PHE A 237 1.27 17.32 -1.07
CA PHE A 237 1.24 15.86 -1.05
C PHE A 237 0.77 15.29 -2.39
N PHE A 238 1.55 14.37 -2.96
CA PHE A 238 1.17 13.65 -4.17
C PHE A 238 1.54 12.17 -4.10
N MET A 239 0.80 11.36 -4.86
CA MET A 239 0.99 9.91 -5.00
C MET A 239 0.89 9.49 -6.45
N TYR A 240 1.47 8.32 -6.79
CA TYR A 240 1.32 7.72 -8.11
C TYR A 240 0.43 6.49 -8.05
N HIS A 241 -0.62 6.43 -8.85
CA HIS A 241 -1.60 5.36 -8.88
C HIS A 241 -1.58 4.62 -10.22
N LEU A 242 -1.35 3.31 -10.21
CA LEU A 242 -1.37 2.47 -11.40
C LEU A 242 -2.79 1.96 -11.66
N ASN A 243 -3.49 2.60 -12.60
CA ASN A 243 -4.88 2.26 -12.87
C ASN A 243 -5.05 0.95 -13.66
N SER A 244 -6.31 0.49 -13.75
CA SER A 244 -6.70 -0.74 -14.46
C SER A 244 -6.45 -0.74 -15.97
N LYS A 245 -6.04 0.41 -16.55
CA LYS A 245 -5.65 0.55 -17.96
C LYS A 245 -4.13 0.52 -18.15
N GLY A 246 -3.36 0.35 -17.08
CA GLY A 246 -1.90 0.34 -17.14
C GLY A 246 -1.27 1.74 -17.26
N ILE A 247 -1.99 2.78 -16.85
CA ILE A 247 -1.46 4.15 -16.82
C ILE A 247 -1.11 4.48 -15.36
N LEU A 248 0.10 5.01 -15.15
CA LEU A 248 0.53 5.53 -13.87
C LEU A 248 0.19 7.03 -13.80
N GLU A 249 -0.71 7.40 -12.89
CA GLU A 249 -1.27 8.75 -12.78
C GLU A 249 -0.81 9.41 -11.48
N GLU A 250 -0.39 10.67 -11.54
CA GLU A 250 -0.11 11.48 -10.36
C GLU A 250 -1.44 12.01 -9.79
N THR A 251 -1.66 11.84 -8.48
CA THR A 251 -2.81 12.39 -7.75
C THR A 251 -2.30 13.32 -6.66
N ARG A 252 -2.87 14.53 -6.59
CA ARG A 252 -2.55 15.60 -5.64
C ARG A 252 -3.77 16.00 -4.79
#